data_AF-A0A4Q3UEW2-F1
#
_entry.id   AF-A0A4Q3UEW2-F1
#
_cell.length_a   1.000
_cell.length_b   1.000
_cell.length_c   1.000
_cell.angle_alpha   90.00
_cell.angle_beta   90.00
_cell.angle_gamma   90.00
#
_symmetry.space_group_name_H-M   'P 1'
#
loop_
_entity.id
_entity.type
_entity.pdbx_description
1 polymer ?
#
loop_
_entity_poly.entity_id
_entity_poly.type
_entity_poly.pdbx_seq_one_letter_code
_entity_poly.pdbx_strand_id
1 'polypeptide(L)'
;MNCSRKYRQRDGEQKVCRSDVDELIRLSRSEDDADRLVAAELLCPCHVRAKVPDAWAALFRLMEDSHPKVRFAAWHTLEDGGDLSDPAVEPIAERVLQYGQNAFVRKMALQVAQRARDRTAHLQASSVLSVKKRGKCDFCGGTNVLVEPDYTTTVGAGDNARAALTCSACRV
;
A
#
# COMPACT_ATOMS: atom_id res chain seq x y z
N MET A 1 29.50 -10.91 -12.43
CA MET A 1 30.37 -12.02 -11.98
C MET A 1 29.59 -12.90 -11.01
N ASN A 2 29.13 -14.01 -11.60
CA ASN A 2 28.72 -15.33 -11.10
C ASN A 2 28.11 -15.42 -9.70
N CYS A 3 26.78 -15.56 -9.67
CA CYS A 3 26.13 -16.08 -8.49
C CYS A 3 25.22 -17.25 -8.84
N SER A 4 25.75 -18.45 -8.60
CA SER A 4 24.98 -19.67 -8.46
C SER A 4 25.64 -20.50 -7.37
N ARG A 5 25.00 -20.59 -6.19
CA ARG A 5 25.20 -21.67 -5.21
C ARG A 5 23.92 -21.84 -4.39
N LYS A 6 22.82 -21.97 -5.13
CA LYS A 6 21.40 -22.17 -4.81
C LYS A 6 20.83 -21.42 -3.60
N TYR A 7 21.34 -21.56 -2.37
CA TYR A 7 21.01 -20.69 -1.24
C TYR A 7 22.13 -20.77 -0.19
N ARG A 8 22.97 -19.73 -0.08
CA ARG A 8 24.06 -19.70 0.90
C ARG A 8 23.52 -19.43 2.31
N GLN A 9 23.45 -20.47 3.15
CA GLN A 9 23.33 -20.31 4.60
C GLN A 9 24.65 -19.81 5.18
N ARG A 10 24.63 -18.65 5.83
CA ARG A 10 25.64 -18.26 6.81
C ARG A 10 24.91 -17.58 7.95
N ASP A 11 24.95 -18.23 9.12
CA ASP A 11 24.43 -17.79 10.42
C ASP A 11 23.10 -17.03 10.36
N GLY A 12 22.00 -17.81 10.35
CA GLY A 12 20.66 -17.33 10.70
C GLY A 12 19.72 -16.97 9.54
N GLU A 13 20.22 -16.57 8.36
CA GLU A 13 19.35 -16.14 7.25
C GLU A 13 19.80 -16.65 5.87
N GLN A 14 18.85 -17.18 5.09
CA GLN A 14 19.04 -17.59 3.70
C GLN A 14 19.16 -16.34 2.82
N LYS A 15 20.23 -16.19 2.03
CA LYS A 15 20.39 -15.02 1.13
C LYS A 15 20.22 -15.44 -0.32
N VAL A 16 19.44 -14.65 -1.06
CA VAL A 16 19.12 -14.85 -2.48
C VAL A 16 19.94 -13.87 -3.31
N CYS A 17 20.66 -14.36 -4.30
CA CYS A 17 21.37 -13.48 -5.23
C CYS A 17 20.47 -13.04 -6.38
N ARG A 18 20.87 -12.02 -7.14
CA ARG A 18 20.05 -11.48 -8.23
C ARG A 18 19.66 -12.52 -9.29
N SER A 19 20.57 -13.44 -9.65
CA SER A 19 20.26 -14.53 -10.60
C SER A 19 19.34 -15.60 -10.00
N ASP A 20 19.34 -15.77 -8.68
CA ASP A 20 18.37 -16.64 -8.00
C ASP A 20 16.97 -15.99 -7.97
N VAL A 21 16.86 -14.65 -8.01
CA VAL A 21 15.56 -13.94 -8.08
C VAL A 21 14.80 -14.29 -9.35
N ASP A 22 15.48 -14.26 -10.51
CA ASP A 22 14.84 -14.60 -11.80
C ASP A 22 14.32 -16.05 -11.80
N GLU A 23 15.08 -16.95 -11.18
CA GLU A 23 14.69 -18.35 -11.00
C GLU A 23 13.50 -18.48 -10.04
N LEU A 24 13.50 -17.79 -8.90
CA LEU A 24 12.36 -17.79 -7.96
C LEU A 24 11.09 -17.22 -8.61
N ILE A 25 11.22 -16.18 -9.45
CA ILE A 25 10.10 -15.66 -10.23
C ILE A 25 9.59 -16.73 -11.20
N ARG A 26 10.47 -17.51 -11.83
CA ARG A 26 10.07 -18.66 -12.66
C ARG A 26 9.37 -19.75 -11.84
N LEU A 27 9.93 -20.13 -10.70
CA LEU A 27 9.36 -21.16 -9.79
C LEU A 27 7.99 -20.75 -9.24
N SER A 28 7.75 -19.45 -9.01
CA SER A 28 6.43 -18.93 -8.58
C SER A 28 5.29 -19.18 -9.58
N ARG A 29 5.61 -19.68 -10.79
CA ARG A 29 4.65 -20.06 -11.84
C ARG A 29 4.68 -21.55 -12.15
N SER A 30 5.41 -22.35 -11.38
CA SER A 30 5.48 -23.79 -11.56
C SER A 30 4.13 -24.44 -11.25
N GLU A 31 3.83 -25.54 -11.95
CA GLU A 31 2.65 -26.37 -11.64
C GLU A 31 2.84 -27.11 -10.31
N ASP A 32 4.08 -27.37 -9.91
CA ASP A 32 4.44 -27.98 -8.64
C ASP A 32 4.27 -26.98 -7.48
N ASP A 33 3.49 -27.34 -6.47
CA ASP A 33 3.27 -26.53 -5.29
C ASP A 33 4.52 -26.42 -4.40
N ALA A 34 5.44 -27.39 -4.46
CA ALA A 34 6.72 -27.32 -3.76
C ALA A 34 7.62 -26.22 -4.34
N ASP A 35 7.67 -26.09 -5.67
CA ASP A 35 8.40 -25.02 -6.34
C ASP A 35 7.83 -23.64 -5.99
N ARG A 36 6.49 -23.52 -6.00
CA ARG A 36 5.81 -22.27 -5.64
C ARG A 36 6.00 -21.93 -4.16
N LEU A 37 6.06 -22.94 -3.29
CA LEU A 37 6.35 -22.75 -1.87
C LEU A 37 7.76 -22.19 -1.65
N VAL A 38 8.76 -22.77 -2.30
CA VAL A 38 10.14 -22.27 -2.28
C VAL A 38 10.20 -20.82 -2.76
N ALA A 39 9.46 -20.49 -3.83
CA ALA A 39 9.35 -19.13 -4.32
C ALA A 39 8.73 -18.18 -3.27
N ALA A 40 7.63 -18.61 -2.63
CA ALA A 40 6.94 -17.81 -1.62
C ALA A 40 7.85 -17.47 -0.43
N GLU A 41 8.59 -18.46 0.08
CA GLU A 41 9.48 -18.29 1.23
C GLU A 41 10.66 -17.35 0.93
N LEU A 42 11.19 -17.38 -0.31
CA LEU A 42 12.49 -16.77 -0.63
C LEU A 42 12.40 -15.46 -1.41
N LEU A 43 11.23 -15.09 -1.92
CA LEU A 43 11.00 -13.78 -2.55
C LEU A 43 10.91 -12.62 -1.54
N CYS A 44 11.08 -12.89 -0.23
CA CYS A 44 11.12 -11.86 0.82
C CYS A 44 12.11 -10.74 0.48
N PRO A 45 11.74 -9.46 0.67
CA PRO A 45 12.68 -8.35 0.55
C PRO A 45 13.89 -8.47 1.49
N CYS A 46 13.75 -9.17 2.62
CA CYS A 46 14.84 -9.52 3.53
C CYS A 46 15.90 -10.43 2.87
N HIS A 47 15.48 -11.34 2.00
CA HIS A 47 16.33 -12.27 1.26
C HIS A 47 16.86 -11.67 -0.04
N VAL A 48 16.01 -10.92 -0.76
CA VAL A 48 16.31 -10.29 -2.06
C VAL A 48 17.13 -8.98 -1.91
N ARG A 49 16.96 -8.26 -0.80
CA ARG A 49 17.66 -7.00 -0.43
C ARG A 49 17.63 -5.90 -1.49
N ALA A 50 16.67 -5.99 -2.41
CA ALA A 50 16.43 -5.03 -3.47
C ALA A 50 14.94 -4.97 -3.74
N LYS A 51 14.44 -3.77 -4.07
CA LYS A 51 13.08 -3.60 -4.57
C LYS A 51 13.04 -4.02 -6.04
N VAL A 52 12.81 -5.31 -6.29
CA VAL A 52 12.65 -5.87 -7.64
C VAL A 52 11.15 -5.96 -7.92
N PRO A 53 10.58 -5.10 -8.79
CA PRO A 53 9.13 -5.06 -9.03
C PRO A 53 8.53 -6.41 -9.41
N ASP A 54 9.24 -7.20 -10.21
CA ASP A 54 8.77 -8.52 -10.65
C ASP A 54 8.76 -9.56 -9.52
N ALA A 55 9.66 -9.44 -8.54
CA ALA A 55 9.66 -10.28 -7.34
C ALA A 55 8.42 -9.98 -6.47
N TRP A 56 8.07 -8.70 -6.35
CA TRP A 56 6.85 -8.28 -5.66
C TRP A 56 5.58 -8.74 -6.37
N ALA A 57 5.52 -8.57 -7.69
CA ALA A 57 4.41 -9.07 -8.49
C ALA A 57 4.28 -10.61 -8.41
N ALA A 58 5.39 -11.33 -8.28
CA ALA A 58 5.39 -12.77 -8.04
C ALA A 58 4.88 -13.12 -6.65
N LEU A 59 5.34 -12.44 -5.60
CA LEU A 59 4.86 -12.64 -4.23
C LEU A 59 3.36 -12.37 -4.11
N PHE A 60 2.87 -11.26 -4.67
CA PHE A 60 1.45 -10.90 -4.67
C PHE A 60 0.57 -11.95 -5.34
N ARG A 61 1.03 -12.57 -6.43
CA ARG A 61 0.33 -13.70 -7.05
C ARG A 61 0.26 -14.91 -6.11
N LEU A 62 1.35 -15.23 -5.41
CA LEU A 62 1.42 -16.37 -4.49
C LEU A 62 0.55 -16.19 -3.24
N MET A 63 0.21 -14.95 -2.86
CA MET A 63 -0.75 -14.69 -1.77
C MET A 63 -2.16 -15.21 -2.07
N GLU A 64 -2.48 -15.42 -3.35
CA GLU A 64 -3.75 -15.94 -3.85
C GLU A 64 -3.64 -17.39 -4.35
N ASP A 65 -2.50 -18.06 -4.11
CA ASP A 65 -2.24 -19.41 -4.62
C ASP A 65 -3.35 -20.40 -4.24
N SER A 66 -3.62 -21.42 -5.06
CA SER A 66 -4.61 -22.44 -4.72
C SER A 66 -4.17 -23.30 -3.52
N HIS A 67 -2.87 -23.50 -3.33
CA HIS A 67 -2.31 -24.34 -2.29
C HIS A 67 -2.17 -23.58 -0.95
N PRO A 68 -2.79 -24.05 0.16
CA PRO A 68 -2.82 -23.31 1.43
C PRO A 68 -1.45 -23.00 2.03
N LYS A 69 -0.46 -23.89 1.86
CA LYS A 69 0.89 -23.66 2.39
C LYS A 69 1.62 -22.55 1.63
N VAL A 70 1.43 -22.49 0.30
CA VAL A 70 2.05 -21.46 -0.54
C VAL A 70 1.48 -20.09 -0.18
N ARG A 71 0.15 -19.99 -0.05
CA ARG A 71 -0.49 -18.75 0.44
C ARG A 71 0.04 -18.33 1.79
N PHE A 72 0.08 -19.26 2.75
CA PHE A 72 0.58 -18.98 4.09
C PHE A 72 2.01 -18.42 4.05
N ALA A 73 2.91 -19.08 3.32
CA ALA A 73 4.28 -18.61 3.16
C ALA A 73 4.34 -17.21 2.55
N ALA A 74 3.58 -16.94 1.48
CA ALA A 74 3.56 -15.62 0.85
C ALA A 74 3.07 -14.50 1.78
N TRP A 75 2.03 -14.77 2.57
CA TRP A 75 1.52 -13.82 3.57
C TRP A 75 2.50 -13.61 4.73
N HIS A 76 3.18 -14.66 5.19
CA HIS A 76 4.22 -14.56 6.21
C HIS A 76 5.42 -13.75 5.72
N THR A 77 5.87 -14.02 4.49
CA THR A 77 6.94 -13.29 3.83
C THR A 77 6.62 -11.79 3.67
N LEU A 78 5.35 -11.45 3.43
CA LEU A 78 4.90 -10.06 3.42
C LEU A 78 4.92 -9.42 4.82
N GLU A 79 4.68 -10.17 5.88
CA GLU A 79 4.78 -9.68 7.27
C GLU A 79 6.22 -9.41 7.71
N ASP A 80 7.15 -10.33 7.39
CA ASP A 80 8.53 -10.28 7.89
C ASP A 80 9.39 -9.17 7.29
N GLY A 81 9.21 -8.89 6.00
CA GLY A 81 10.05 -7.93 5.28
C GLY A 81 9.30 -7.12 4.24
N GLY A 82 7.99 -7.27 4.17
CA GLY A 82 7.15 -6.64 3.18
C GLY A 82 6.49 -5.34 3.63
N ASP A 83 5.68 -4.75 2.75
CA ASP A 83 4.88 -3.56 3.04
C ASP A 83 3.39 -3.93 2.96
N LEU A 84 2.78 -4.20 4.11
CA LEU A 84 1.33 -4.45 4.24
C LEU A 84 0.48 -3.21 3.91
N SER A 85 1.09 -2.04 3.74
CA SER A 85 0.43 -0.81 3.34
C SER A 85 0.46 -0.57 1.82
N ASP A 86 1.11 -1.45 1.05
CA ASP A 86 1.11 -1.37 -0.40
C ASP A 86 -0.33 -1.45 -0.96
N PRO A 87 -0.78 -0.48 -1.76
CA PRO A 87 -2.13 -0.46 -2.33
C PRO A 87 -2.50 -1.72 -3.12
N ALA A 88 -1.53 -2.45 -3.65
CA ALA A 88 -1.76 -3.70 -4.38
C ALA A 88 -2.23 -4.85 -3.46
N VAL A 89 -1.92 -4.78 -2.16
CA VAL A 89 -2.24 -5.83 -1.17
C VAL A 89 -3.71 -5.80 -0.77
N GLU A 90 -4.34 -4.63 -0.74
CA GLU A 90 -5.73 -4.44 -0.35
C GLU A 90 -6.73 -5.27 -1.20
N PRO A 91 -6.75 -5.17 -2.54
CA PRO A 91 -7.68 -5.97 -3.35
C PRO A 91 -7.37 -7.48 -3.28
N ILE A 92 -6.12 -7.87 -3.01
CA ILE A 92 -5.73 -9.26 -2.77
C ILE A 92 -6.35 -9.75 -1.46
N ALA A 93 -6.23 -8.97 -0.38
CA ALA A 93 -6.81 -9.28 0.92
C ALA A 93 -8.33 -9.49 0.82
N GLU A 94 -9.03 -8.62 0.09
CA GLU A 94 -10.47 -8.73 -0.13
C GLU A 94 -10.88 -10.03 -0.84
N ARG A 95 -10.17 -10.41 -1.91
CA ARG A 95 -10.43 -11.66 -2.63
C ARG A 95 -10.11 -12.88 -1.77
N VAL A 96 -8.99 -12.86 -1.08
CA VAL A 96 -8.55 -13.95 -0.19
C VAL A 96 -9.55 -14.21 0.93
N LEU A 97 -10.21 -13.18 1.47
CA LEU A 97 -11.27 -13.30 2.48
C LEU A 97 -12.55 -13.99 1.99
N GLN A 98 -12.77 -14.08 0.68
CA GLN A 98 -13.95 -14.75 0.10
C GLN A 98 -13.83 -16.29 0.14
N TYR A 99 -12.63 -16.83 0.36
CA TYR A 99 -12.38 -18.27 0.38
C TYR A 99 -12.00 -18.76 1.79
N GLY A 100 -12.16 -20.06 2.05
CA GLY A 100 -11.74 -20.69 3.30
C GLY A 100 -10.22 -20.59 3.49
N GLN A 101 -9.78 -19.71 4.39
CA GLN A 101 -8.37 -19.51 4.71
C GLN A 101 -8.00 -20.09 6.07
N ASN A 102 -6.71 -20.34 6.27
CA ASN A 102 -6.20 -20.60 7.61
C ASN A 102 -6.33 -19.33 8.49
N ALA A 103 -6.28 -19.52 9.81
CA ALA A 103 -6.51 -18.44 10.77
C ALA A 103 -5.51 -17.28 10.61
N PHE A 104 -4.26 -17.58 10.25
CA PHE A 104 -3.22 -16.58 10.04
C PHE A 104 -3.51 -15.67 8.84
N VAL A 105 -3.71 -16.25 7.66
CA VAL A 105 -4.00 -15.49 6.42
C VAL A 105 -5.28 -14.67 6.60
N ARG A 106 -6.30 -15.24 7.26
CA ARG A 106 -7.53 -14.51 7.58
C ARG A 106 -7.27 -13.30 8.48
N LYS A 107 -6.49 -13.45 9.55
CA LYS A 107 -6.14 -12.35 10.46
C LYS A 107 -5.41 -11.24 9.70
N MET A 108 -4.42 -11.60 8.89
CA MET A 108 -3.62 -10.66 8.11
C MET A 108 -4.47 -9.89 7.09
N ALA A 109 -5.31 -10.59 6.34
CA ALA A 109 -6.18 -9.95 5.36
C ALA A 109 -7.21 -9.00 6.03
N LEU A 110 -7.75 -9.38 7.20
CA LEU A 110 -8.62 -8.49 7.98
C LEU A 110 -7.87 -7.23 8.47
N GLN A 111 -6.61 -7.36 8.88
CA GLN A 111 -5.79 -6.23 9.29
C GLN A 111 -5.54 -5.25 8.14
N VAL A 112 -5.26 -5.76 6.94
CA VAL A 112 -5.13 -4.92 5.72
C VAL A 112 -6.44 -4.18 5.45
N ALA A 113 -7.57 -4.90 5.43
CA ALA A 113 -8.88 -4.31 5.18
C ALA A 113 -9.26 -3.25 6.23
N GLN A 114 -8.93 -3.48 7.50
CA GLN A 114 -9.19 -2.50 8.56
C GLN A 114 -8.36 -1.22 8.35
N ARG A 115 -7.06 -1.35 8.05
CA ARG A 115 -6.19 -0.19 7.77
C ARG A 115 -6.68 0.62 6.58
N ALA A 116 -7.16 -0.04 5.53
CA ALA A 116 -7.72 0.63 4.37
C ALA A 116 -8.98 1.45 4.72
N ARG A 117 -9.87 0.90 5.56
CA ARG A 117 -11.04 1.61 6.08
C ARG A 117 -10.64 2.80 6.93
N ASP A 118 -9.70 2.63 7.84
CA ASP A 118 -9.22 3.69 8.74
C ASP A 118 -8.59 4.84 7.93
N ARG A 119 -7.79 4.51 6.90
CA ARG A 119 -7.23 5.50 5.96
C ARG A 119 -8.33 6.27 5.23
N THR A 120 -9.34 5.57 4.74
CA THR A 120 -10.48 6.19 4.04
C THR A 120 -11.29 7.07 4.98
N ALA A 121 -11.58 6.62 6.20
CA ALA A 121 -12.27 7.38 7.22
C ALA A 121 -11.48 8.64 7.62
N HIS A 122 -10.15 8.54 7.76
CA HIS A 122 -9.29 9.69 8.04
C HIS A 122 -9.32 10.71 6.90
N LEU A 123 -9.27 10.27 5.63
CA LEU A 123 -9.39 11.16 4.47
C LEU A 123 -10.76 11.85 4.42
N GLN A 124 -11.84 11.10 4.67
CA GLN A 124 -13.19 11.65 4.75
C GLN A 124 -13.31 12.67 5.88
N ALA A 125 -12.85 12.34 7.08
CA ALA A 125 -12.83 13.28 8.21
C ALA A 125 -12.01 14.54 7.89
N SER A 126 -10.85 14.39 7.24
CA SER A 126 -10.01 15.53 6.82
C SER A 126 -10.69 16.41 5.76
N SER A 127 -11.44 15.81 4.84
CA SER A 127 -12.23 16.55 3.83
C SER A 127 -13.44 17.27 4.43
N VAL A 128 -14.06 16.69 5.47
CA VAL A 128 -15.17 17.31 6.21
C VAL A 128 -14.66 18.43 7.13
N LEU A 129 -13.41 18.31 7.59
CA LEU A 129 -12.68 19.33 8.35
C LEU A 129 -12.03 20.41 7.47
N SER A 130 -12.50 20.68 6.25
CA SER A 130 -12.34 22.03 5.69
C SER A 130 -13.19 22.97 6.55
N VAL A 131 -12.71 23.27 7.75
CA VAL A 131 -13.40 24.06 8.76
C VAL A 131 -13.70 25.39 8.11
N LYS A 132 -14.98 25.59 7.76
CA LYS A 132 -15.49 26.89 7.32
C LYS A 132 -15.15 27.88 8.43
N LYS A 133 -14.12 28.69 8.22
CA LYS A 133 -13.71 29.69 9.21
C LYS A 133 -14.73 30.81 9.17
N ARG A 134 -15.07 31.38 10.32
CA ARG A 134 -15.81 32.65 10.34
C ARG A 134 -14.83 33.77 10.06
N GLY A 135 -15.11 34.58 9.05
CA GLY A 135 -14.21 35.61 8.56
C GLY A 135 -14.93 36.70 7.78
N LYS A 136 -14.14 37.54 7.11
CA LYS A 136 -14.64 38.54 6.17
C LYS A 136 -14.60 37.96 4.76
N CYS A 137 -15.70 38.06 4.01
CA CYS A 137 -15.73 37.74 2.59
C CYS A 137 -15.01 38.84 1.80
N ASP A 138 -14.08 38.47 0.92
CA ASP A 138 -13.33 39.42 0.09
C ASP A 138 -14.19 39.99 -1.06
N PHE A 139 -15.33 39.35 -1.41
CA PHE A 139 -16.21 39.78 -2.50
C PHE A 139 -17.36 40.68 -2.03
N CYS A 140 -18.17 40.22 -1.07
CA CYS A 140 -19.31 41.02 -0.56
C CYS A 140 -18.96 41.86 0.68
N GLY A 141 -17.77 41.69 1.25
CA GLY A 141 -17.35 42.41 2.46
C GLY A 141 -18.02 41.96 3.75
N GLY A 142 -18.94 40.99 3.71
CA GLY A 142 -19.66 40.50 4.88
C GLY A 142 -18.71 39.95 5.95
N THR A 143 -18.90 40.37 7.20
CA THR A 143 -18.07 39.97 8.35
C THR A 143 -18.76 38.89 9.19
N ASN A 144 -17.98 38.05 9.86
CA ASN A 144 -18.48 36.95 10.71
C ASN A 144 -19.30 35.90 9.95
N VAL A 145 -19.07 35.76 8.64
CA VAL A 145 -19.70 34.76 7.78
C VAL A 145 -18.77 33.56 7.59
N LEU A 146 -19.35 32.40 7.29
CA LEU A 146 -18.58 31.22 6.93
C LEU A 146 -17.88 31.47 5.59
N VAL A 147 -16.55 31.46 5.59
CA VAL A 147 -15.71 31.66 4.42
C VAL A 147 -14.83 30.44 4.15
N GLU A 148 -14.58 30.21 2.87
CA GLU A 148 -13.64 29.21 2.35
C GLU A 148 -12.63 29.88 1.41
N PRO A 149 -11.38 29.40 1.35
CA PRO A 149 -10.42 29.90 0.39
C PRO A 149 -10.81 29.50 -1.03
N ASP A 150 -10.92 30.49 -1.91
CA ASP A 150 -10.99 30.34 -3.35
C ASP A 150 -9.57 30.44 -3.92
N TYR A 151 -9.02 29.31 -4.34
CA TYR A 151 -7.67 29.21 -4.91
C TYR A 151 -7.59 29.70 -6.36
N THR A 152 -8.71 30.05 -6.99
CA THR A 152 -8.72 30.61 -8.36
C THR A 152 -8.50 32.12 -8.36
N THR A 153 -8.76 32.79 -7.24
CA THR A 153 -8.65 34.24 -7.10
C THR A 153 -7.63 34.61 -6.04
N THR A 154 -6.65 35.45 -6.39
CA THR A 154 -5.66 36.00 -5.44
C THR A 154 -6.00 37.44 -5.07
N VAL A 155 -5.93 37.75 -3.77
CA VAL A 155 -6.16 39.09 -3.21
C VAL A 155 -4.86 39.60 -2.60
N GLY A 156 -4.56 40.89 -2.83
CA GLY A 156 -3.32 41.54 -2.40
C GLY A 156 -2.29 41.67 -3.51
N ALA A 157 -1.12 42.24 -3.19
CA ALA A 157 -0.01 42.42 -4.11
C ALA A 157 1.33 42.11 -3.42
N GLY A 158 2.29 41.57 -4.17
CA GLY A 158 3.62 41.21 -3.68
C GLY A 158 3.58 40.10 -2.62
N ASP A 159 4.37 40.28 -1.55
CA ASP A 159 4.54 39.28 -0.48
C ASP A 159 3.28 39.02 0.36
N ASN A 160 2.23 39.84 0.19
CA ASN A 160 0.95 39.70 0.89
C ASN A 160 -0.15 39.04 0.02
N ALA A 161 0.21 38.47 -1.13
CA ALA A 161 -0.75 37.76 -1.96
C ALA A 161 -1.26 36.49 -1.25
N ARG A 162 -2.58 36.38 -1.11
CA ARG A 162 -3.24 35.18 -0.57
C ARG A 162 -4.45 34.79 -1.41
N ALA A 163 -4.91 33.55 -1.27
CA ALA A 163 -6.20 33.13 -1.81
C ALA A 163 -7.33 34.01 -1.25
N ALA A 164 -8.30 34.35 -2.10
CA ALA A 164 -9.52 35.06 -1.70
C ALA A 164 -10.32 34.21 -0.72
N LEU A 165 -10.96 34.82 0.26
CA LEU A 165 -11.92 34.17 1.16
C LEU A 165 -13.33 34.49 0.66
N THR A 166 -14.05 33.47 0.20
CA THR A 166 -15.42 33.64 -0.33
C THR A 166 -16.45 33.01 0.60
N CYS A 167 -17.61 33.65 0.73
CA CYS A 167 -18.75 33.07 1.45
C CYS A 167 -19.62 32.24 0.51
N SER A 168 -20.50 31.41 1.08
CA SER A 168 -21.39 30.53 0.30
C SER A 168 -22.34 31.27 -0.66
N ALA A 169 -22.64 32.54 -0.41
CA ALA A 169 -23.47 33.37 -1.30
C ALA A 169 -22.69 34.00 -2.46
N CYS A 170 -21.37 34.10 -2.34
CA CYS A 170 -20.49 34.67 -3.37
C CYS A 170 -19.72 33.59 -4.15
N ARG A 171 -19.94 32.32 -3.82
CA ARG A 171 -19.41 31.19 -4.56
C ARG A 171 -20.30 30.98 -5.80
N VAL A 172 -19.77 31.28 -6.98
CA VAL A 172 -20.41 31.06 -8.28
C VAL A 172 -20.05 29.67 -8.79
#